data_AF-A0A958AR58-F1
#
_entry.id   AF-A0A958AR58-F1
#
_cell.length_a   1.000
_cell.length_b   1.000
_cell.length_c   1.000
_cell.angle_alpha   90.00
_cell.angle_beta   90.00
_cell.angle_gamma   90.00
#
_symmetry.space_group_name_H-M   'P 1'
#
loop_
_entity.id
_entity.type
_entity.pdbx_description
1 polymer ?
#
loop_
_entity_poly.entity_id
_entity_poly.type
_entity_poly.pdbx_seq_one_letter_code
_entity_poly.pdbx_strand_id
1 'polypeptide(L)'
;MLISFDKTKFPLVVVEDVGVEVHILPVTKVQFEQFMAETGSFSVERYEAMLGLNPAVGFDSFTPENRERLFVTGILPGEALDFAHWLGEGYDLPTVTEWRKLLAALRREPPPRQHQLTDLIEAPSDTILERLETQLHIRSMLDYTLMRGGLVEWVWQDKHPAGLGVPRPQFHANLWNPLVNVVKPLRHDQRIPYFGFRLIRRGEWYLADKDNARFVF
;
A
#
# COMPACT_ATOMS: atom_id res chain seq x y z
N MET A 1 -14.61 -4.10 -12.00
CA MET A 1 -13.68 -3.50 -11.02
C MET A 1 -13.89 -2.00 -11.00
N LEU A 2 -14.35 -1.47 -9.87
CA LEU A 2 -14.57 -0.03 -9.70
C LEU A 2 -13.27 0.62 -9.21
N ILE A 3 -12.99 1.82 -9.72
CA ILE A 3 -11.79 2.59 -9.44
C ILE A 3 -12.22 3.91 -8.82
N SER A 4 -11.60 4.27 -7.70
CA SER A 4 -11.76 5.55 -7.02
C SER A 4 -10.37 6.15 -6.80
N PHE A 5 -10.31 7.34 -6.20
CA PHE A 5 -9.05 8.05 -5.97
C PHE A 5 -9.00 8.57 -4.54
N ASP A 6 -7.80 8.55 -3.96
CA ASP A 6 -7.54 9.28 -2.74
C ASP A 6 -7.46 10.79 -3.05
N LYS A 7 -7.34 11.61 -2.00
CA LYS A 7 -7.21 13.06 -2.18
C LYS A 7 -5.92 13.50 -2.87
N THR A 8 -4.91 12.63 -2.91
CA THR A 8 -3.64 12.80 -3.64
C THR A 8 -3.71 12.33 -5.08
N LYS A 9 -4.90 11.92 -5.55
CA LYS A 9 -5.18 11.44 -6.91
C LYS A 9 -4.53 10.09 -7.24
N PHE A 10 -4.15 9.30 -6.24
CA PHE A 10 -3.70 7.92 -6.44
C PHE A 10 -4.90 6.96 -6.43
N PRO A 11 -4.92 5.96 -7.34
CA PRO A 11 -6.08 5.11 -7.50
C PRO A 11 -6.22 4.09 -6.37
N LEU A 12 -7.48 3.86 -6.00
CA LEU A 12 -7.92 2.70 -5.23
C LEU A 12 -8.75 1.79 -6.13
N VAL A 13 -8.79 0.53 -5.73
CA VAL A 13 -9.64 -0.48 -6.33
C VAL A 13 -10.62 -1.03 -5.30
N VAL A 14 -11.89 -1.13 -5.66
CA VAL A 14 -12.91 -1.82 -4.86
C VAL A 14 -12.69 -3.34 -4.99
N VAL A 15 -12.54 -4.02 -3.86
CA VAL A 15 -12.47 -5.48 -3.78
C VAL A 15 -13.68 -6.00 -3.00
N GLU A 16 -14.74 -6.30 -3.73
CA GLU A 16 -16.07 -6.65 -3.20
C GLU A 16 -16.01 -7.85 -2.22
N ASP A 17 -15.28 -8.91 -2.58
CA ASP A 17 -15.08 -10.11 -1.74
C ASP A 17 -14.50 -9.80 -0.34
N VAL A 18 -13.80 -8.67 -0.20
CA VAL A 18 -13.18 -8.22 1.06
C VAL A 18 -14.01 -7.12 1.70
N GLY A 19 -14.79 -6.39 0.90
CA GLY A 19 -15.59 -5.25 1.30
C GLY A 19 -14.75 -4.02 1.64
N VAL A 20 -13.68 -3.79 0.89
CA VAL A 20 -12.80 -2.64 1.08
C VAL A 20 -12.41 -2.04 -0.27
N GLU A 21 -12.04 -0.77 -0.24
CA GLU A 21 -11.21 -0.17 -1.28
C GLU A 21 -9.75 -0.26 -0.84
N VAL A 22 -8.82 -0.58 -1.75
CA VAL A 22 -7.38 -0.66 -1.44
C VAL A 22 -6.58 0.20 -2.40
N HIS A 23 -5.58 0.92 -1.91
CA HIS A 23 -4.62 1.58 -2.80
C HIS A 23 -4.00 0.56 -3.75
N ILE A 24 -3.95 0.91 -5.03
CA ILE A 24 -3.31 0.04 -6.04
C ILE A 24 -1.83 -0.14 -5.68
N LEU A 25 -1.11 0.96 -5.42
CA LEU A 25 0.30 0.92 -5.05
C LEU A 25 0.49 1.07 -3.52
N PRO A 26 1.62 0.59 -2.97
CA PRO A 26 2.10 1.08 -1.68
C PRO A 26 2.22 2.61 -1.71
N VAL A 27 2.07 3.26 -0.55
CA VAL A 27 2.14 4.72 -0.45
C VAL A 27 3.48 5.23 -0.98
N THR A 28 3.43 6.12 -1.96
CA THR A 28 4.63 6.68 -2.59
C THR A 28 5.20 7.83 -1.77
N LYS A 29 6.50 8.11 -1.95
CA LYS A 29 7.15 9.27 -1.34
C LYS A 29 6.50 10.58 -1.78
N VAL A 30 6.02 10.67 -3.02
CA VAL A 30 5.33 11.88 -3.50
C VAL A 30 3.99 12.10 -2.78
N GLN A 31 3.19 11.05 -2.56
CA GLN A 31 1.99 11.17 -1.73
C GLN A 31 2.33 11.64 -0.31
N PHE A 32 3.40 11.08 0.26
CA PHE A 32 3.83 11.39 1.61
C PHE A 32 4.39 12.82 1.74
N GLU A 33 5.07 13.32 0.72
CA GLU A 33 5.54 14.71 0.66
C GLU A 33 4.38 15.72 0.64
N GLN A 34 3.26 15.40 -0.02
CA GLN A 34 2.03 16.21 0.07
C GLN A 34 1.47 16.24 1.50
N PHE A 35 1.42 15.09 2.17
CA PHE A 35 1.05 15.00 3.58
C PHE A 35 1.93 15.88 4.47
N MET A 36 3.25 15.81 4.28
CA MET A 36 4.19 16.63 5.04
C MET A 36 3.98 18.13 4.80
N ALA A 37 3.80 18.52 3.53
CA ALA A 37 3.60 19.92 3.14
C ALA A 37 2.30 20.51 3.71
N GLU A 38 1.22 19.73 3.76
CA GLU A 38 -0.08 20.20 4.26
C GLU A 38 -0.18 20.24 5.79
N THR A 39 0.44 19.28 6.49
CA THR A 39 0.22 19.11 7.93
C THR A 39 1.32 19.67 8.81
N GLY A 40 2.57 19.66 8.34
CA GLY A 40 3.74 19.94 9.17
C GLY A 40 3.92 19.00 10.37
N SER A 41 3.14 17.91 10.48
CA SER A 41 3.14 17.00 11.64
C SER A 41 4.32 16.03 11.64
N PHE A 42 4.94 15.86 10.48
CA PHE A 42 6.09 14.99 10.28
C PHE A 42 7.34 15.84 10.06
N SER A 43 8.29 15.78 11.00
CA SER A 43 9.47 16.64 10.96
C SER A 43 10.42 16.25 9.82
N VAL A 44 11.21 17.23 9.37
CA VAL A 44 12.20 17.03 8.32
C VAL A 44 13.23 15.98 8.74
N GLU A 45 13.67 15.99 10.00
CA GLU A 45 14.66 15.04 10.51
C GLU A 45 14.12 13.60 10.51
N ARG A 46 12.81 13.42 10.81
CA ARG A 46 12.16 12.11 10.71
C ARG A 46 12.12 11.63 9.26
N TYR A 47 11.90 12.54 8.31
CA TYR A 47 11.87 12.23 6.89
C TYR A 47 13.25 11.87 6.36
N GLU A 48 14.27 12.66 6.72
CA GLU A 48 15.66 12.37 6.40
C GLU A 48 16.13 11.03 6.98
N ALA A 49 15.75 10.71 8.22
CA ALA A 49 16.04 9.41 8.83
C ALA A 49 15.41 8.25 8.05
N MET A 50 14.20 8.45 7.53
CA MET A 50 13.52 7.47 6.68
C MET A 50 14.21 7.34 5.30
N LEU A 51 14.56 8.47 4.66
CA LEU A 51 15.28 8.50 3.39
C LEU A 51 16.67 7.89 3.50
N GLY A 52 17.33 8.00 4.66
CA GLY A 52 18.62 7.36 4.92
C GLY A 52 18.58 5.82 4.81
N LEU A 53 17.40 5.21 4.99
CA LEU A 53 17.23 3.75 4.86
C LEU A 53 16.96 3.32 3.41
N ASN A 54 16.24 4.14 2.65
CA ASN A 54 15.87 3.87 1.27
C ASN A 54 15.73 5.21 0.50
N PRO A 55 16.85 5.72 -0.07
CA PRO A 55 16.90 7.05 -0.68
C PRO A 55 15.81 7.25 -1.73
N ALA A 56 15.29 8.47 -1.84
CA ALA A 56 14.30 8.79 -2.85
C ALA A 56 14.87 8.65 -4.28
N VAL A 57 13.98 8.38 -5.23
CA VAL A 57 14.23 8.48 -6.67
C VAL A 57 13.10 9.29 -7.28
N GLY A 58 13.37 10.02 -8.37
CA GLY A 58 12.33 10.75 -9.07
C GLY A 58 11.26 9.79 -9.60
N PHE A 59 9.99 10.19 -9.48
CA PHE A 59 8.85 9.37 -9.91
C PHE A 59 8.85 9.09 -11.43
N ASP A 60 9.60 9.89 -12.19
CA ASP A 60 9.77 9.84 -13.63
C ASP A 60 11.15 9.28 -14.07
N SER A 61 11.97 8.78 -13.15
CA SER A 61 13.37 8.43 -13.43
C SER A 61 13.85 7.15 -12.75
N PHE A 62 12.95 6.40 -12.12
CA PHE A 62 13.24 5.09 -11.56
C PHE A 62 13.43 3.99 -12.63
N THR A 63 14.15 2.94 -12.23
CA THR A 63 14.47 1.73 -13.01
C THR A 63 13.98 0.48 -12.28
N PRO A 64 13.95 -0.70 -12.92
CA PRO A 64 13.57 -1.96 -12.26
C PRO A 64 14.40 -2.27 -11.00
N GLU A 65 15.67 -1.85 -10.99
CA GLU A 65 16.62 -2.11 -9.90
C GLU A 65 16.35 -1.26 -8.66
N ASN A 66 15.66 -0.13 -8.80
CA ASN A 66 15.48 0.84 -7.74
C ASN A 66 14.02 1.27 -7.50
N ARG A 67 13.04 0.67 -8.17
CA ARG A 67 11.61 1.03 -8.06
C ARG A 67 11.07 1.10 -6.63
N GLU A 68 11.59 0.32 -5.67
CA GLU A 68 11.15 0.41 -4.27
C GLU A 68 11.53 1.74 -3.60
N ARG A 69 12.44 2.51 -4.21
CA ARG A 69 12.77 3.89 -3.82
C ARG A 69 11.64 4.88 -4.10
N LEU A 70 10.63 4.49 -4.88
CA LEU A 70 9.40 5.28 -5.04
C LEU A 70 8.53 5.28 -3.79
N PHE A 71 8.59 4.19 -3.03
CA PHE A 71 7.66 3.97 -1.93
C PHE A 71 8.23 4.45 -0.61
N VAL A 72 7.31 4.77 0.29
CA VAL A 72 7.60 5.02 1.70
C VAL A 72 7.97 3.69 2.36
N THR A 73 9.19 3.63 2.90
CA THR A 73 9.73 2.46 3.59
C THR A 73 10.50 2.89 4.83
N GLY A 74 10.64 2.04 5.85
CA GLY A 74 11.22 2.44 7.13
C GLY A 74 10.29 3.34 7.94
N ILE A 75 9.01 3.38 7.58
CA ILE A 75 7.96 4.11 8.30
C ILE A 75 7.56 3.34 9.56
N LEU A 76 7.21 4.05 10.65
CA LEU A 76 6.65 3.42 11.84
C LEU A 76 5.12 3.25 11.70
N PRO A 77 4.50 2.27 12.39
CA PRO A 77 3.05 2.08 12.30
C PRO A 77 2.23 3.33 12.65
N GLY A 78 2.62 4.06 13.71
CA GLY A 78 1.93 5.30 14.10
C GLY A 78 2.00 6.38 13.02
N GLU A 79 3.12 6.47 12.31
CA GLU A 79 3.31 7.44 11.22
C GLU A 79 2.46 7.10 9.98
N ALA A 80 2.34 5.81 9.69
CA ALA A 80 1.44 5.33 8.64
C ALA A 80 -0.04 5.64 8.97
N LEU A 81 -0.41 5.58 10.26
CA LEU A 81 -1.75 5.97 10.71
C LEU A 81 -1.98 7.47 10.68
N ASP A 82 -0.97 8.29 11.01
CA ASP A 82 -1.06 9.75 10.86
C ASP A 82 -1.36 10.12 9.40
N PHE A 83 -0.69 9.46 8.45
CA PHE A 83 -0.97 9.60 7.01
C PHE A 83 -2.39 9.11 6.65
N ALA A 84 -2.82 7.97 7.19
CA ALA A 84 -4.18 7.45 6.97
C ALA A 84 -5.27 8.42 7.45
N HIS A 85 -5.12 8.96 8.66
CA HIS A 85 -6.06 9.94 9.21
C HIS A 85 -6.09 11.24 8.39
N TRP A 86 -4.93 11.67 7.87
CA TRP A 86 -4.88 12.83 6.98
C TRP A 86 -5.62 12.61 5.66
N LEU A 87 -5.60 11.40 5.10
CA LEU A 87 -6.37 11.07 3.90
C LEU A 87 -7.89 11.15 4.12
N GLY A 88 -8.35 10.88 5.35
CA GLY A 88 -9.72 11.09 5.77
C GLY A 88 -10.33 9.89 6.49
N GLU A 89 -11.64 9.94 6.69
CA GLU A 89 -12.37 8.89 7.39
C GLU A 89 -12.34 7.55 6.64
N GLY A 90 -12.30 6.46 7.41
CA GLY A 90 -12.33 5.09 6.91
C GLY A 90 -11.00 4.53 6.40
N TYR A 91 -9.98 5.37 6.22
CA TYR A 91 -8.63 4.93 5.86
C TYR A 91 -7.89 4.30 7.04
N ASP A 92 -7.26 3.14 6.82
CA ASP A 92 -6.50 2.42 7.84
C ASP A 92 -5.53 1.41 7.19
N LEU A 93 -4.64 0.85 8.00
CA LEU A 93 -3.87 -0.34 7.64
C LEU A 93 -4.81 -1.57 7.56
N PRO A 94 -4.57 -2.49 6.61
CA PRO A 94 -5.33 -3.72 6.55
C PRO A 94 -4.99 -4.63 7.74
N THR A 95 -5.95 -5.45 8.17
CA THR A 95 -5.66 -6.59 9.05
C THR A 95 -4.93 -7.70 8.30
N VAL A 96 -4.30 -8.63 9.03
CA VAL A 96 -3.73 -9.87 8.45
C VAL A 96 -4.75 -10.60 7.58
N THR A 97 -6.00 -10.69 8.05
CA THR A 97 -7.08 -11.36 7.33
C THR A 97 -7.45 -10.61 6.05
N GLU A 98 -7.65 -9.29 6.12
CA GLU A 98 -7.97 -8.47 4.94
C GLU A 98 -6.83 -8.54 3.91
N TRP A 99 -5.57 -8.38 4.33
CA TRP A 99 -4.42 -8.44 3.44
C TRP A 99 -4.32 -9.78 2.70
N ARG A 100 -4.52 -10.91 3.40
CA ARG A 100 -4.52 -12.25 2.77
C ARG A 100 -5.69 -12.45 1.82
N LYS A 101 -6.88 -11.92 2.16
CA LYS A 101 -8.04 -11.97 1.26
C LYS A 101 -7.82 -11.11 0.01
N LEU A 102 -7.22 -9.93 0.16
CA LEU A 102 -6.82 -9.07 -0.96
C LEU A 102 -5.84 -9.79 -1.88
N LEU A 103 -4.81 -10.43 -1.31
CA LEU A 103 -3.85 -11.23 -2.08
C LEU A 103 -4.55 -12.31 -2.92
N ALA A 104 -5.51 -13.02 -2.32
CA ALA A 104 -6.27 -14.08 -3.00
C ALA A 104 -7.23 -13.53 -4.07
N ALA A 105 -7.92 -12.42 -3.78
CA ALA A 105 -8.84 -11.78 -4.71
C ALA A 105 -8.10 -11.22 -5.93
N LEU A 106 -7.08 -10.38 -5.72
CA LEU A 106 -6.33 -9.72 -6.79
C LEU A 106 -5.53 -10.70 -7.66
N ARG A 107 -5.22 -11.90 -7.16
CA ARG A 107 -4.62 -12.97 -7.97
C ARG A 107 -5.55 -13.48 -9.07
N ARG A 108 -6.87 -13.43 -8.85
CA ARG A 108 -7.90 -13.94 -9.77
C ARG A 108 -8.35 -12.87 -10.77
N GLU A 109 -8.12 -11.60 -10.46
CA GLU A 109 -8.53 -10.48 -11.29
C GLU A 109 -7.50 -10.18 -12.39
N PRO A 110 -7.94 -9.96 -13.65
CA PRO A 110 -7.06 -9.49 -14.72
C PRO A 110 -6.61 -8.05 -14.44
N PRO A 111 -5.42 -7.63 -14.92
CA PRO A 111 -4.99 -6.24 -14.80
C PRO A 111 -5.98 -5.28 -15.49
N PRO A 112 -6.02 -4.00 -15.07
CA PRO A 112 -6.93 -3.04 -15.68
C PRO A 112 -6.52 -2.79 -17.13
N ARG A 113 -7.48 -2.43 -17.99
CA ARG A 113 -7.13 -1.97 -19.34
C ARG A 113 -6.60 -0.55 -19.23
N GLN A 114 -5.47 -0.24 -19.87
CA GLN A 114 -4.78 1.06 -19.78
C GLN A 114 -5.74 2.27 -19.90
N HIS A 115 -6.70 2.21 -20.82
CA HIS A 115 -7.66 3.29 -21.09
C HIS A 115 -8.66 3.54 -19.94
N GLN A 116 -8.82 2.60 -19.02
CA GLN A 116 -9.72 2.75 -17.86
C GLN A 116 -9.12 3.65 -16.78
N LEU A 117 -7.82 3.93 -16.86
CA LEU A 117 -7.04 4.63 -15.85
C LEU A 117 -6.62 6.02 -16.34
N THR A 118 -6.16 6.14 -17.59
CA THR A 118 -5.57 7.36 -18.14
C THR A 118 -6.48 8.58 -18.15
N ASP A 119 -7.80 8.40 -18.27
CA ASP A 119 -8.75 9.53 -18.32
C ASP A 119 -9.04 10.14 -16.94
N LEU A 120 -8.59 9.49 -15.86
CA LEU A 120 -8.98 9.81 -14.49
C LEU A 120 -7.79 10.10 -13.56
N ILE A 121 -6.56 9.75 -13.97
CA ILE A 121 -5.36 9.93 -13.13
C ILE A 121 -4.67 11.26 -13.48
N GLU A 122 -4.22 11.98 -12.45
CA GLU A 122 -3.34 13.14 -12.57
C GLU A 122 -1.87 12.74 -12.33
N ALA A 123 -0.92 13.49 -12.91
CA ALA A 123 0.48 13.37 -12.53
C ALA A 123 0.62 13.71 -11.03
N PRO A 124 1.35 12.92 -10.21
CA PRO A 124 2.41 11.96 -10.56
C PRO A 124 1.97 10.49 -10.72
N SER A 125 0.73 10.15 -10.37
CA SER A 125 0.30 8.75 -10.27
C SER A 125 0.31 8.05 -11.63
N ASP A 126 -0.10 8.75 -12.69
CA ASP A 126 -0.16 8.20 -14.05
C ASP A 126 1.24 7.79 -14.54
N THR A 127 2.20 8.70 -14.44
CA THR A 127 3.61 8.45 -14.81
C THR A 127 4.22 7.27 -14.07
N ILE A 128 3.92 7.11 -12.78
CA ILE A 128 4.41 5.97 -12.00
C ILE A 128 3.82 4.66 -12.52
N LEU A 129 2.51 4.61 -12.75
CA LEU A 129 1.82 3.41 -13.21
C LEU A 129 2.26 3.00 -14.61
N GLU A 130 2.31 3.93 -15.56
CA GLU A 130 2.80 3.67 -16.92
C GLU A 130 4.22 3.10 -16.91
N ARG A 131 5.13 3.70 -16.13
CA ARG A 131 6.51 3.20 -16.03
C ARG A 131 6.56 1.83 -15.38
N LEU A 132 5.82 1.60 -14.29
CA LEU A 132 5.74 0.28 -13.66
C LEU A 132 5.21 -0.76 -14.66
N GLU A 133 4.21 -0.43 -15.47
CA GLU A 133 3.67 -1.31 -16.50
C GLU A 133 4.73 -1.77 -17.50
N THR A 134 5.62 -0.87 -17.93
CA THR A 134 6.72 -1.22 -18.84
C THR A 134 7.83 -2.07 -18.20
N GLN A 135 7.97 -1.99 -16.87
CA GLN A 135 9.02 -2.68 -16.11
C GLN A 135 8.57 -4.04 -15.54
N LEU A 136 7.27 -4.24 -15.40
CA LEU A 136 6.66 -5.39 -14.74
C LEU A 136 6.09 -6.37 -15.76
N HIS A 137 6.26 -7.66 -15.47
CA HIS A 137 5.54 -8.70 -16.18
C HIS A 137 4.16 -8.92 -15.53
N ILE A 138 3.23 -8.01 -15.82
CA ILE A 138 1.90 -7.98 -15.21
C ILE A 138 1.03 -9.09 -15.81
N ARG A 139 0.61 -10.05 -14.97
CA ARG A 139 -0.32 -11.13 -15.37
C ARG A 139 -1.69 -11.03 -14.69
N SER A 140 -1.77 -10.25 -13.62
CA SER A 140 -2.94 -10.15 -12.74
C SER A 140 -2.92 -8.82 -11.99
N MET A 141 -4.04 -8.46 -11.36
CA MET A 141 -4.06 -7.32 -10.44
C MET A 141 -3.07 -7.48 -9.29
N LEU A 142 -2.76 -8.70 -8.86
CA LEU A 142 -1.75 -8.95 -7.84
C LEU A 142 -0.36 -8.42 -8.22
N ASP A 143 0.01 -8.54 -9.49
CA ASP A 143 1.27 -8.00 -10.02
C ASP A 143 1.19 -6.49 -10.18
N TYR A 144 0.04 -6.02 -10.66
CA TYR A 144 -0.23 -4.59 -10.86
C TYR A 144 -0.13 -3.79 -9.56
N THR A 145 -0.68 -4.34 -8.48
CA THR A 145 -0.70 -3.69 -7.16
C THR A 145 0.59 -3.86 -6.37
N LEU A 146 1.58 -4.57 -6.92
CA LEU A 146 2.84 -4.91 -6.27
C LEU A 146 2.69 -5.65 -4.93
N MET A 147 1.53 -6.26 -4.65
CA MET A 147 1.40 -7.17 -3.50
C MET A 147 2.29 -8.41 -3.67
N ARG A 148 2.65 -8.74 -4.93
CA ARG A 148 3.78 -9.60 -5.28
C ARG A 148 4.92 -8.78 -5.88
N GLY A 149 6.11 -8.91 -5.32
CA GLY A 149 7.32 -8.24 -5.79
C GLY A 149 7.49 -6.80 -5.28
N GLY A 150 6.66 -6.33 -4.35
CA GLY A 150 6.74 -5.01 -3.72
C GLY A 150 7.47 -5.01 -2.38
N LEU A 151 6.77 -4.60 -1.32
CA LEU A 151 7.33 -4.38 0.02
C LEU A 151 6.85 -5.45 1.02
N VAL A 152 7.41 -5.43 2.23
CA VAL A 152 6.68 -5.89 3.42
C VAL A 152 5.84 -4.71 3.90
N GLU A 153 4.59 -4.94 4.21
CA GLU A 153 3.63 -3.89 4.55
C GLU A 153 3.13 -4.05 5.97
N TRP A 154 2.99 -2.92 6.66
CA TRP A 154 2.33 -2.88 7.96
C TRP A 154 0.88 -3.35 7.86
N VAL A 155 0.53 -4.28 8.75
CA VAL A 155 -0.82 -4.82 8.93
C VAL A 155 -1.17 -4.94 10.40
N TRP A 156 -2.46 -5.02 10.71
CA TRP A 156 -2.94 -5.30 12.06
C TRP A 156 -3.11 -6.81 12.32
N GLN A 157 -2.50 -7.30 13.40
CA GLN A 157 -2.74 -8.62 13.98
C GLN A 157 -3.20 -8.45 15.43
N ASP A 158 -4.47 -8.69 15.71
CA ASP A 158 -5.02 -8.64 17.08
C ASP A 158 -4.65 -7.34 17.84
N LYS A 159 -4.76 -6.18 17.16
CA LYS A 159 -4.37 -4.83 17.63
C LYS A 159 -2.86 -4.56 17.73
N HIS A 160 -2.02 -5.52 17.36
CA HIS A 160 -0.57 -5.33 17.28
C HIS A 160 -0.13 -5.14 15.82
N PRO A 161 0.83 -4.25 15.54
CA PRO A 161 1.36 -4.12 14.20
C PRO A 161 2.24 -5.33 13.86
N ALA A 162 2.06 -5.84 12.64
CA ALA A 162 2.83 -6.92 12.05
C ALA A 162 3.14 -6.59 10.59
N GLY A 163 3.91 -7.44 9.92
CA GLY A 163 4.29 -7.31 8.51
C GLY A 163 3.83 -8.48 7.67
N LEU A 164 3.33 -8.19 6.47
CA LEU A 164 3.07 -9.17 5.41
C LEU A 164 3.59 -8.64 4.08
N GLY A 165 4.12 -9.51 3.24
CA GLY A 165 4.57 -9.11 1.92
C GLY A 165 5.32 -10.21 1.19
N VAL A 166 5.53 -9.99 -0.11
CA VAL A 166 6.36 -10.84 -0.97
C VAL A 166 7.33 -9.94 -1.73
N PRO A 167 8.31 -9.30 -1.04
CA PRO A 167 9.24 -8.42 -1.72
C PRO A 167 10.08 -9.21 -2.73
N ARG A 168 10.55 -8.52 -3.78
CA ARG A 168 11.48 -9.16 -4.73
C ARG A 168 12.79 -9.52 -4.01
N PRO A 169 13.45 -10.64 -4.36
CA PRO A 169 14.68 -11.05 -3.69
C PRO A 169 15.81 -10.01 -3.73
N GLN A 170 15.88 -9.22 -4.80
CA GLN A 170 16.87 -8.15 -4.98
C GLN A 170 16.67 -6.97 -4.03
N PHE A 171 15.45 -6.78 -3.53
CA PHE A 171 15.14 -5.75 -2.54
C PHE A 171 15.28 -6.30 -1.13
N HIS A 172 14.62 -7.44 -0.84
CA HIS A 172 14.72 -8.10 0.44
C HIS A 172 14.53 -9.62 0.31
N ALA A 173 15.65 -10.36 0.31
CA ALA A 173 15.64 -11.80 0.31
C ALA A 173 15.03 -12.35 1.62
N ASN A 174 14.01 -13.19 1.48
CA ASN A 174 13.32 -13.82 2.61
C ASN A 174 12.75 -15.19 2.18
N LEU A 175 12.38 -16.00 3.17
CA LEU A 175 11.76 -17.31 2.97
C LEU A 175 10.33 -17.38 3.53
N TRP A 176 9.72 -16.22 3.81
CA TRP A 176 8.41 -16.17 4.46
C TRP A 176 7.31 -16.49 3.45
N ASN A 177 6.35 -17.32 3.85
CA ASN A 177 5.10 -17.47 3.13
C ASN A 177 4.07 -16.53 3.77
N PRO A 178 3.64 -15.43 3.13
CA PRO A 178 2.72 -14.47 3.76
C PRO A 178 1.32 -15.05 4.04
N LEU A 179 0.98 -16.19 3.43
CA LEU A 179 -0.28 -16.90 3.73
C LEU A 179 -0.22 -17.64 5.07
N VAL A 180 0.98 -17.90 5.60
CA VAL A 180 1.20 -18.67 6.83
C VAL A 180 1.90 -17.82 7.88
N ASN A 181 3.02 -17.21 7.51
CA ASN A 181 3.88 -16.44 8.40
C ASN A 181 3.44 -14.97 8.48
N VAL A 182 3.75 -14.36 9.61
CA VAL A 182 3.71 -12.92 9.84
C VAL A 182 5.09 -12.47 10.27
N VAL A 183 5.54 -11.30 9.81
CA VAL A 183 6.80 -10.70 10.23
C VAL A 183 6.51 -9.82 11.44
N LYS A 184 7.15 -10.08 12.58
CA LYS A 184 6.98 -9.24 13.78
C LYS A 184 8.25 -8.44 14.02
N PRO A 185 8.18 -7.10 14.12
CA PRO A 185 9.34 -6.32 14.52
C PRO A 185 9.75 -6.70 15.94
N LEU A 186 11.06 -6.71 16.22
CA LEU A 186 11.55 -6.93 17.59
C LEU A 186 11.18 -5.76 18.51
N ARG A 187 11.13 -4.55 17.94
CA ARG A 187 10.73 -3.33 18.63
C ARG A 187 9.82 -2.49 17.73
N HIS A 188 8.75 -1.96 18.31
CA HIS A 188 7.76 -1.17 17.55
C HIS A 188 8.23 0.26 17.21
N ASP A 189 9.28 0.74 17.88
CA ASP A 189 9.92 2.03 17.63
C ASP A 189 11.09 1.95 16.62
N GLN A 190 11.37 0.76 16.09
CA GLN A 190 12.45 0.54 15.15
C GLN A 190 11.97 0.69 13.70
N ARG A 191 12.62 1.56 12.94
CA ARG A 191 12.46 1.66 11.49
C ARG A 191 13.08 0.44 10.81
N ILE A 192 12.30 -0.29 10.01
CA ILE A 192 12.76 -1.46 9.26
C ILE A 192 12.82 -1.10 7.77
N PRO A 193 13.99 -1.12 7.10
CA PRO A 193 14.17 -0.54 5.76
C PRO A 193 13.25 -1.06 4.67
N TYR A 194 12.73 -2.27 4.81
CA TYR A 194 11.87 -2.93 3.81
C TYR A 194 10.38 -2.92 4.20
N PHE A 195 10.02 -2.33 5.34
CA PHE A 195 8.64 -2.14 5.75
C PHE A 195 8.09 -0.83 5.18
N GLY A 196 7.10 -0.92 4.30
CA GLY A 196 6.25 0.19 3.91
C GLY A 196 4.81 -0.06 4.34
N PHE A 197 3.86 0.52 3.60
CA PHE A 197 2.45 0.32 3.86
C PHE A 197 1.62 0.62 2.61
N ARG A 198 0.43 0.02 2.59
CA ARG A 198 -0.69 0.45 1.76
C ARG A 198 -1.88 0.64 2.68
N LEU A 199 -2.82 1.46 2.25
CA LEU A 199 -4.04 1.70 3.00
C LEU A 199 -5.21 1.03 2.32
N ILE A 200 -6.19 0.70 3.15
CA ILE A 200 -7.54 0.37 2.72
C ILE A 200 -8.48 1.45 3.22
N ARG A 201 -9.60 1.64 2.52
CA ARG A 201 -10.74 2.43 2.99
C ARG A 201 -11.92 1.50 3.23
N ARG A 202 -12.44 1.50 4.46
CA ARG A 202 -13.66 0.78 4.86
C ARG A 202 -14.85 1.73 4.72
N GLY A 203 -15.75 1.46 3.79
CA GLY A 203 -16.94 2.30 3.56
C GLY A 203 -18.13 1.91 4.45
N GLU A 204 -19.12 2.80 4.58
CA GLU A 204 -20.38 2.50 5.30
C GLU A 204 -21.15 1.32 4.70
N TRP A 205 -21.06 1.14 3.38
CA TRP A 205 -21.64 -0.02 2.67
C TRP A 205 -21.10 -1.35 3.19
N TYR A 206 -19.90 -1.36 3.78
CA TYR A 206 -19.31 -2.53 4.42
C TYR A 206 -19.73 -2.69 5.89
N LEU A 207 -19.95 -1.59 6.60
CA LEU A 207 -20.39 -1.62 8.01
C LEU A 207 -21.85 -2.08 8.11
N ALA A 208 -22.71 -1.65 7.18
CA ALA A 208 -24.11 -2.05 7.14
C ALA A 208 -24.29 -3.58 6.97
N ASP A 209 -23.44 -4.24 6.19
CA ASP A 209 -23.48 -5.70 6.02
C ASP A 209 -22.96 -6.47 7.24
N LYS A 210 -22.02 -5.91 8.01
CA LYS A 210 -21.54 -6.55 9.25
C LYS A 210 -22.55 -6.50 10.39
N ASP A 211 -23.34 -5.44 10.48
CA ASP A 211 -24.41 -5.36 11.47
C ASP A 211 -25.61 -6.25 11.11
N ASN A 212 -25.87 -6.48 9.82
CA ASN A 212 -26.84 -7.50 9.37
C ASN A 212 -26.34 -8.94 9.56
N ALA A 213 -25.02 -9.18 9.50
CA ALA A 213 -24.43 -10.51 9.73
C ALA A 213 -24.35 -10.92 11.22
N ARG A 214 -24.72 -10.03 12.16
CA ARG A 214 -24.75 -10.32 13.62
C ARG A 214 -26.07 -10.91 14.13
N PHE A 215 -27.06 -11.15 13.27
CA PHE A 215 -28.38 -11.69 13.65
C PHE A 215 -28.78 -12.99 12.94
N VAL A 216 -27.80 -13.84 12.59
CA VAL A 216 -28.10 -15.20 12.11
C VAL A 216 -27.16 -16.20 12.78
N PHE A 217 -27.31 -16.42 14.09
CA PHE A 217 -27.02 -17.68 14.80
C PHE A 217 -27.87 -17.75 16.07
#